data_AF-A0A2J8QRF4-F1
#
_entry.id   AF-A0A2J8QRF4-F1
#
_cell.length_a   1.000
_cell.length_b   1.000
_cell.length_c   1.000
_cell.angle_alpha   90.00
_cell.angle_beta   90.00
_cell.angle_gamma   90.00
#
_symmetry.space_group_name_H-M   'P 1'
#
loop_
_entity.id
_entity.type
_entity.pdbx_description
1 polymer ?
#
loop_
_entity_poly.entity_id
_entity_poly.type
_entity_poly.pdbx_seq_one_letter_code
_entity_poly.pdbx_strand_id
1 'polypeptide(L)'
;MENGTQILRPTQDPSECTKEVKSLMWVYVLVGNIVRGMGETPILPLGISYIEDFAKFENSPLYIGLVETGAIIGPLIGLLLASFCANVYVDTGSVNTDDLIITPTDTRWVGAWWFGFLICAGVNVLTAIPFFFLPNTLPKEGLENNADIIKNENEDKQKEEVKKEKYGITKDFLPFMKSLSCNPIYMLFILVSVIQFNAFVNMISFMPKYLEQQYGISSSDAIFLMGIYNLPPICIGYIIGGLIMKKFKITVKQAAHIGCWLSLLEYLLYFLSFLMTCENFSVVGINTSYEGIPQDLYVENDIFADCNVDCNCPSKIWDPVCGNNGLSYLSACLAGCETSTGTGINMVFQNCSCIQTSGNSSAVLGLCDKGRDCSLMLQYFLILSAMSSFIYSLAAIPGYMVLLRYKIIFFI
;
A
#
# COMPACT_ATOMS: atom_id res chain seq x y z
N MET A 1 60.47 -16.93 7.05
CA MET A 1 60.55 -16.36 8.42
C MET A 1 60.87 -14.89 8.20
N GLU A 2 59.99 -13.93 8.46
CA GLU A 2 58.92 -13.84 9.46
C GLU A 2 57.90 -12.80 8.97
N ASN A 3 56.61 -13.06 9.20
CA ASN A 3 55.46 -12.23 8.85
C ASN A 3 55.33 -11.02 9.78
N GLY A 4 55.02 -9.84 9.24
CA GLY A 4 54.64 -8.65 10.01
C GLY A 4 53.31 -8.09 9.53
N THR A 5 52.22 -8.54 10.15
CA THR A 5 50.84 -8.11 9.94
C THR A 5 50.65 -6.64 10.34
N GLN A 6 50.29 -5.77 9.39
CA GLN A 6 49.84 -4.40 9.70
C GLN A 6 48.45 -4.45 10.34
N ILE A 7 48.40 -4.13 11.64
CA ILE A 7 47.18 -3.91 12.39
C ILE A 7 46.64 -2.53 12.00
N LEU A 8 45.57 -2.49 11.21
CA LEU A 8 44.78 -1.28 10.99
C LEU A 8 44.04 -0.98 12.30
N ARG A 9 44.53 -0.01 13.09
CA ARG A 9 43.76 0.56 14.21
C ARG A 9 42.75 1.56 13.64
N PRO A 10 41.43 1.41 13.89
CA PRO A 10 40.53 2.55 13.76
C PRO A 10 40.70 3.41 15.02
N THR A 11 41.45 4.49 14.91
CA THR A 11 41.30 5.61 15.84
C THR A 11 40.07 6.40 15.41
N GLN A 12 38.91 5.97 15.88
CA GLN A 12 37.71 6.80 15.86
C GLN A 12 37.19 6.85 17.29
N ASP A 13 37.24 8.06 17.86
CA ASP A 13 36.81 8.36 19.21
C ASP A 13 35.32 7.98 19.35
N PRO A 14 34.93 7.11 20.30
CA PRO A 14 33.55 6.67 20.47
C PRO A 14 32.58 7.81 20.83
N SER A 15 33.10 9.00 21.15
CA SER A 15 32.29 10.20 21.40
C SER A 15 31.79 10.90 20.12
N GLU A 16 32.32 10.60 18.93
CA GLU A 16 31.78 11.15 17.67
C GLU A 16 30.51 10.41 17.17
N CYS A 17 30.31 9.15 17.56
CA CYS A 17 29.12 8.37 17.20
C CYS A 17 27.88 8.69 18.05
N THR A 18 28.02 9.49 19.12
CA THR A 18 26.93 9.82 20.06
C THR A 18 26.34 11.21 19.85
N LYS A 19 26.54 11.84 18.70
CA LYS A 19 25.63 12.90 18.27
C LYS A 19 24.41 12.23 17.64
N GLU A 20 23.31 12.15 18.39
CA GLU A 20 21.97 12.08 17.79
C GLU A 20 21.86 13.23 16.78
N VAL A 21 22.23 12.97 15.53
CA VAL A 21 21.84 13.83 14.43
C VAL A 21 20.35 13.57 14.29
N LYS A 22 19.53 14.36 15.01
CA LYS A 22 18.10 14.46 14.76
C LYS A 22 17.93 15.04 13.36
N SER A 23 18.11 14.18 12.37
CA SER A 23 18.01 14.51 10.97
C SER A 23 16.56 14.93 10.70
N LEU A 24 16.36 16.20 10.36
CA LEU A 24 15.05 16.74 9.96
C LEU A 24 14.63 16.27 8.56
N MET A 25 15.23 15.20 8.02
CA MET A 25 14.93 14.68 6.67
C MET A 25 13.44 14.37 6.46
N TRP A 26 12.71 13.98 7.52
CA TRP A 26 11.27 13.76 7.45
C TRP A 26 10.50 15.03 7.03
N VAL A 27 11.02 16.24 7.30
CA VAL A 27 10.41 17.51 6.90
C VAL A 27 10.44 17.66 5.38
N TYR A 28 11.52 17.24 4.70
CA TYR A 28 11.57 17.27 3.24
C TYR A 28 10.55 16.33 2.62
N VAL A 29 10.38 15.14 3.20
CA VAL A 29 9.36 14.18 2.77
C VAL A 29 7.96 14.74 3.00
N LEU A 30 7.72 15.41 4.13
CA LEU A 30 6.44 16.07 4.42
C LEU A 30 6.12 17.16 3.38
N VAL A 31 7.04 18.10 3.17
CA VAL A 31 6.85 19.21 2.22
C VAL A 31 6.66 18.67 0.80
N GLY A 32 7.42 17.66 0.41
CA GLY A 32 7.26 16.98 -0.88
C GLY A 32 5.86 16.39 -1.06
N ASN A 33 5.30 15.73 -0.04
CA ASN A 33 3.95 15.18 -0.09
C ASN A 33 2.86 16.28 -0.12
N ILE A 34 3.07 17.42 0.54
CA ILE A 34 2.17 18.58 0.45
C ILE A 34 2.13 19.11 -0.98
N VAL A 35 3.31 19.33 -1.59
CA VAL A 35 3.41 19.82 -2.98
C VAL A 35 2.79 18.81 -3.95
N ARG A 36 3.03 17.52 -3.74
CA ARG A 36 2.39 16.43 -4.52
C ARG A 36 0.86 16.51 -4.43
N GLY A 37 0.31 16.65 -3.22
CA GLY A 37 -1.13 16.74 -3.00
C GLY A 37 -1.77 17.95 -3.69
N MET A 38 -1.09 19.11 -3.68
CA MET A 38 -1.56 20.30 -4.41
C MET A 38 -1.66 20.04 -5.92
N GLY A 39 -0.70 19.33 -6.51
CA GLY A 39 -0.71 18.99 -7.93
C GLY A 39 -1.73 17.92 -8.31
N GLU A 40 -2.03 16.98 -7.41
CA GLU A 40 -2.96 15.86 -7.65
C GLU A 40 -4.44 16.28 -7.54
N THR A 41 -4.74 17.25 -6.66
CA THR A 41 -6.11 17.70 -6.34
C THR A 41 -7.03 17.97 -7.55
N PRO A 42 -6.60 18.70 -8.60
CA PRO A 42 -7.51 19.05 -9.70
C PRO A 42 -7.75 17.92 -10.72
N ILE A 43 -6.95 16.86 -10.72
CA ILE A 43 -6.93 15.85 -11.80
C ILE A 43 -8.28 15.13 -11.91
N LEU A 44 -8.77 14.57 -10.81
CA LEU A 44 -10.00 13.77 -10.80
C LEU A 44 -11.27 14.63 -10.99
N PRO A 45 -11.46 15.77 -10.27
CA PRO A 45 -12.64 16.60 -10.46
C PRO A 45 -12.77 17.17 -11.87
N LEU A 46 -11.68 17.69 -12.45
CA LEU A 46 -11.70 18.23 -13.80
C LEU A 46 -11.91 17.13 -14.85
N GLY A 47 -11.31 15.95 -14.65
CA GLY A 47 -11.48 14.80 -15.53
C GLY A 47 -12.93 14.30 -15.59
N ILE A 48 -13.58 14.13 -14.43
CA ILE A 48 -14.97 13.66 -14.38
C ILE A 48 -15.93 14.72 -14.97
N SER A 49 -15.74 16.01 -14.65
CA SER A 49 -16.55 17.07 -15.23
C SER A 49 -16.44 17.12 -16.76
N TYR A 50 -15.24 16.97 -17.30
CA TYR A 50 -15.03 16.92 -18.75
C TYR A 50 -15.83 15.77 -19.40
N ILE A 51 -15.85 14.59 -18.79
CA ILE A 51 -16.59 13.43 -19.32
C ILE A 51 -18.10 13.69 -19.29
N GLU A 52 -18.64 14.20 -18.19
CA GLU A 52 -20.07 14.47 -18.04
C GLU A 52 -20.57 15.54 -19.03
N ASP A 53 -19.73 16.54 -19.35
CA ASP A 53 -20.10 17.61 -20.27
C ASP A 53 -20.25 17.10 -21.72
N PHE A 54 -19.41 16.14 -22.14
CA PHE A 54 -19.34 15.68 -23.53
C PHE A 54 -19.98 14.30 -23.79
N ALA A 55 -20.18 13.47 -22.77
CA ALA A 55 -20.76 12.14 -22.92
C ALA A 55 -22.30 12.15 -22.97
N LYS A 56 -22.88 11.12 -23.59
CA LYS A 56 -24.31 10.82 -23.42
C LYS A 56 -24.59 10.23 -22.04
N PHE A 57 -25.80 10.48 -21.52
CA PHE A 57 -26.23 10.03 -20.20
C PHE A 57 -26.17 8.49 -20.03
N GLU A 58 -26.39 7.73 -21.09
CA GLU A 58 -26.30 6.26 -21.06
C GLU A 58 -24.86 5.73 -21.11
N ASN A 59 -23.94 6.49 -21.68
CA ASN A 59 -22.53 6.11 -21.85
C ASN A 59 -21.63 6.58 -20.71
N SER A 60 -22.02 7.66 -20.04
CA SER A 60 -21.29 8.26 -18.91
C SER A 60 -20.83 7.25 -17.84
N PRO A 61 -21.67 6.30 -17.35
CA PRO A 61 -21.23 5.32 -16.35
C PRO A 61 -20.09 4.41 -16.84
N LEU A 62 -20.07 4.08 -18.13
CA LEU A 62 -19.01 3.26 -18.73
C LEU A 62 -17.71 4.05 -18.86
N TYR A 63 -17.78 5.32 -19.26
CA TYR A 63 -16.59 6.18 -19.36
C TYR A 63 -15.98 6.49 -18.00
N ILE A 64 -16.82 6.76 -16.99
CA ILE A 64 -16.36 6.88 -15.59
C ILE A 64 -15.68 5.58 -15.16
N GLY A 65 -16.30 4.41 -15.42
CA GLY A 65 -15.68 3.12 -15.14
C GLY A 65 -14.31 2.93 -15.78
N LEU A 66 -14.12 3.35 -17.05
CA LEU A 66 -12.82 3.29 -17.72
C LEU A 66 -11.77 4.23 -17.11
N VAL A 67 -12.17 5.43 -16.69
CA VAL A 67 -11.27 6.38 -16.02
C VAL A 67 -10.86 5.87 -14.64
N GLU A 68 -11.80 5.34 -13.86
CA GLU A 68 -11.52 4.71 -12.57
C GLU A 68 -10.61 3.48 -12.75
N THR A 69 -10.80 2.66 -13.79
CA THR A 69 -9.86 1.59 -14.14
C THR A 69 -8.46 2.13 -14.43
N GLY A 70 -8.35 3.21 -15.22
CA GLY A 70 -7.07 3.89 -15.47
C GLY A 70 -6.40 4.38 -14.18
N ALA A 71 -7.19 4.91 -13.25
CA ALA A 71 -6.74 5.36 -11.95
C ALA A 71 -6.21 4.23 -11.06
N ILE A 72 -6.62 2.96 -11.27
CA ILE A 72 -6.12 1.78 -10.53
C ILE A 72 -4.91 1.13 -11.20
N ILE A 73 -4.78 1.23 -12.53
CA ILE A 73 -3.58 0.74 -13.24
C ILE A 73 -2.31 1.47 -12.75
N GLY A 74 -2.42 2.77 -12.45
CA GLY A 74 -1.31 3.55 -11.87
C GLY A 74 -0.77 2.93 -10.56
N PRO A 75 -1.59 2.77 -9.51
CA PRO A 75 -1.25 2.05 -8.29
C PRO A 75 -0.72 0.63 -8.54
N LEU A 76 -1.23 -0.12 -9.52
CA LEU A 76 -0.70 -1.44 -9.84
C LEU A 76 0.76 -1.38 -10.27
N ILE A 77 1.08 -0.53 -11.24
CA ILE A 77 2.45 -0.34 -11.70
C ILE A 77 3.32 0.23 -10.55
N GLY A 78 2.77 1.15 -9.76
CA GLY A 78 3.42 1.74 -8.60
C GLY A 78 3.78 0.71 -7.52
N LEU A 79 2.90 -0.24 -7.22
CA LEU A 79 3.18 -1.32 -6.26
C LEU A 79 4.21 -2.31 -6.81
N LEU A 80 4.17 -2.63 -8.10
CA LEU A 80 5.22 -3.46 -8.72
C LEU A 80 6.59 -2.78 -8.64
N LEU A 81 6.65 -1.47 -8.92
CA LEU A 81 7.87 -0.68 -8.75
C LEU A 81 8.29 -0.60 -7.27
N ALA A 82 7.34 -0.42 -6.35
CA ALA A 82 7.60 -0.38 -4.91
C ALA A 82 8.13 -1.72 -4.39
N SER A 83 7.59 -2.84 -4.85
CA SER A 83 8.09 -4.18 -4.53
C SER A 83 9.53 -4.37 -5.01
N PHE A 84 9.84 -3.93 -6.24
CA PHE A 84 11.21 -3.92 -6.74
C PHE A 84 12.14 -3.07 -5.87
N CYS A 85 11.73 -1.83 -5.55
CA CYS A 85 12.53 -0.96 -4.67
C CYS A 85 12.68 -1.53 -3.26
N ALA A 86 11.67 -2.22 -2.74
CA ALA A 86 11.69 -2.86 -1.44
C ALA A 86 12.67 -4.04 -1.38
N ASN A 87 12.89 -4.74 -2.50
CA ASN A 87 13.82 -5.87 -2.58
C ASN A 87 15.29 -5.45 -2.80
N VAL A 88 15.56 -4.18 -3.04
CA VAL A 88 16.92 -3.64 -3.17
C VAL A 88 17.30 -2.92 -1.88
N TYR A 89 18.45 -3.24 -1.29
CA TYR A 89 18.88 -2.61 -0.04
C TYR A 89 19.10 -1.09 -0.20
N VAL A 90 18.73 -0.30 0.81
CA VAL A 90 18.69 1.18 0.76
C VAL A 90 20.03 1.82 0.39
N ASP A 91 21.13 1.25 0.88
CA ASP A 91 22.51 1.71 0.67
C ASP A 91 23.21 0.99 -0.49
N THR A 92 22.43 0.54 -1.48
CA THR A 92 22.97 -0.04 -2.70
C THR A 92 23.92 0.95 -3.39
N GLY A 93 25.13 0.49 -3.72
CA GLY A 93 26.18 1.31 -4.34
C GLY A 93 27.16 1.98 -3.37
N SER A 94 26.84 2.06 -2.06
CA SER A 94 27.81 2.48 -1.02
C SER A 94 28.33 1.30 -0.19
N VAL A 95 27.57 0.21 -0.10
CA VAL A 95 27.94 -1.04 0.59
C VAL A 95 27.93 -2.21 -0.40
N ASN A 96 28.85 -3.16 -0.25
CA ASN A 96 28.83 -4.43 -0.97
C ASN A 96 27.66 -5.28 -0.45
N THR A 97 26.66 -5.51 -1.30
CA THR A 97 25.48 -6.30 -0.94
C THR A 97 25.80 -7.76 -0.63
N ASP A 98 26.90 -8.29 -1.17
CA ASP A 98 27.32 -9.69 -0.99
C ASP A 98 27.88 -9.96 0.42
N ASP A 99 28.27 -8.91 1.13
CA ASP A 99 28.77 -8.99 2.51
C ASP A 99 27.64 -8.80 3.54
N LEU A 100 26.41 -8.51 3.11
CA LEU A 100 25.28 -8.24 4.00
C LEU A 100 24.74 -9.51 4.65
N ILE A 101 24.64 -9.50 5.97
CA ILE A 101 24.16 -10.61 6.83
C ILE A 101 22.64 -10.45 7.11
N ILE A 102 21.95 -9.59 6.36
CA ILE A 102 20.51 -9.32 6.53
C ILE A 102 19.74 -9.73 5.28
N THR A 103 18.61 -10.40 5.47
CA THR A 103 17.71 -10.84 4.39
C THR A 103 16.56 -9.86 4.20
N PRO A 104 15.85 -9.85 3.04
CA PRO A 104 14.66 -9.01 2.84
C PRO A 104 13.48 -9.29 3.77
N THR A 105 13.50 -10.42 4.47
CA THR A 105 12.53 -10.79 5.51
C THR A 105 12.90 -10.23 6.89
N ASP A 106 14.13 -9.75 7.08
CA ASP A 106 14.62 -9.20 8.34
C ASP A 106 14.01 -7.80 8.58
N THR A 107 13.65 -7.51 9.83
CA THR A 107 13.06 -6.20 10.21
C THR A 107 14.03 -5.03 10.05
N ARG A 108 15.34 -5.30 9.99
CA ARG A 108 16.39 -4.31 9.74
C ARG A 108 16.55 -3.98 8.26
N TRP A 109 15.96 -4.78 7.37
CA TRP A 109 16.01 -4.52 5.94
C TRP A 109 15.18 -3.29 5.59
N VAL A 110 15.83 -2.30 4.99
CA VAL A 110 15.17 -1.12 4.42
C VAL A 110 15.41 -1.11 2.93
N GLY A 111 14.32 -1.07 2.15
CA GLY A 111 14.39 -0.99 0.71
C GLY A 111 14.86 0.38 0.19
N ALA A 112 15.37 0.43 -1.03
CA ALA A 112 15.79 1.63 -1.75
C ALA A 112 14.59 2.48 -2.23
N TRP A 113 13.77 2.93 -1.28
CA TRP A 113 12.53 3.69 -1.50
C TRP A 113 12.73 4.97 -2.32
N TRP A 114 13.91 5.60 -2.23
CA TRP A 114 14.24 6.84 -2.93
C TRP A 114 14.29 6.66 -4.45
N PHE A 115 14.64 5.46 -4.92
CA PHE A 115 14.75 5.14 -6.34
C PHE A 115 13.39 5.24 -7.04
N GLY A 116 12.32 4.79 -6.36
CA GLY A 116 10.95 4.88 -6.86
C GLY A 116 10.50 6.32 -7.10
N PHE A 117 10.86 7.26 -6.22
CA PHE A 117 10.50 8.67 -6.37
C PHE A 117 11.11 9.29 -7.65
N LEU A 118 12.34 8.95 -8.00
CA LEU A 118 13.01 9.47 -9.19
C LEU A 118 12.33 8.98 -10.47
N ILE A 119 12.00 7.70 -10.53
CA ILE A 119 11.29 7.11 -11.68
C ILE A 119 9.91 7.76 -11.84
N CYS A 120 9.13 7.83 -10.75
CA CYS A 120 7.81 8.45 -10.78
C CYS A 120 7.86 9.94 -11.19
N ALA A 121 8.86 10.69 -10.74
CA ALA A 121 9.06 12.08 -11.14
C ALA A 121 9.32 12.21 -12.64
N GLY A 122 10.21 11.36 -13.21
CA GLY A 122 10.48 11.34 -14.64
C GLY A 122 9.24 10.99 -15.47
N VAL A 123 8.49 9.97 -15.07
CA VAL A 123 7.24 9.56 -15.74
C VAL A 123 6.20 10.69 -15.70
N ASN A 124 6.02 11.38 -14.57
CA ASN A 124 5.07 12.50 -14.46
C ASN A 124 5.40 13.68 -15.39
N VAL A 125 6.69 13.96 -15.62
CA VAL A 125 7.10 15.00 -16.59
C VAL A 125 6.73 14.57 -18.01
N LEU A 126 6.90 13.29 -18.35
CA LEU A 126 6.54 12.77 -19.66
C LEU A 126 5.02 12.75 -19.90
N THR A 127 4.22 12.40 -18.88
CA THR A 127 2.75 12.39 -18.99
C THR A 127 2.15 13.79 -19.12
N ALA A 128 2.83 14.83 -18.66
CA ALA A 128 2.39 16.22 -18.86
C ALA A 128 2.41 16.64 -20.33
N ILE A 129 3.28 16.05 -21.17
CA ILE A 129 3.43 16.43 -22.58
C ILE A 129 2.11 16.23 -23.37
N PRO A 130 1.46 15.05 -23.37
CA PRO A 130 0.16 14.86 -24.00
C PRO A 130 -0.93 15.84 -23.57
N PHE A 131 -0.95 16.26 -22.30
CA PHE A 131 -1.97 17.19 -21.80
C PHE A 131 -1.91 18.57 -22.48
N PHE A 132 -0.74 19.00 -22.96
CA PHE A 132 -0.63 20.25 -23.75
C PHE A 132 -1.31 20.17 -25.12
N PHE A 133 -1.62 18.97 -25.60
CA PHE A 133 -2.26 18.75 -26.91
C PHE A 133 -3.76 18.44 -26.79
N LEU A 134 -4.34 18.47 -25.58
CA LEU A 134 -5.76 18.22 -25.39
C LEU A 134 -6.59 19.38 -26.00
N PRO A 135 -7.59 19.12 -26.87
CA PRO A 135 -8.41 20.18 -27.44
C PRO A 135 -9.28 20.85 -26.37
N ASN A 136 -9.32 22.18 -26.38
CA ASN A 136 -10.10 23.00 -25.45
C ASN A 136 -11.62 22.76 -25.54
N THR A 137 -12.12 22.25 -26.66
CA THR A 137 -13.55 22.00 -26.89
C THR A 137 -13.73 20.75 -27.75
N LEU A 138 -14.55 19.81 -27.30
CA LEU A 138 -15.05 18.70 -28.10
C LEU A 138 -16.55 18.90 -28.40
N PRO A 139 -17.05 18.53 -29.59
CA PRO A 139 -18.48 18.46 -29.80
C PRO A 139 -19.07 17.35 -28.90
N LYS A 140 -20.22 17.62 -28.27
CA LYS A 140 -20.92 16.62 -27.45
C LYS A 140 -21.28 15.39 -28.30
N GLU A 141 -21.12 14.20 -27.73
CA GLU A 141 -21.33 12.94 -28.44
C GLU A 141 -22.73 12.90 -29.10
N GLY A 142 -22.80 12.80 -30.43
CA GLY A 142 -24.04 12.82 -31.21
C GLY A 142 -24.49 14.19 -31.77
N LEU A 143 -23.71 15.26 -31.55
CA LEU A 143 -23.93 16.61 -32.10
C LEU A 143 -22.91 17.03 -33.18
N GLU A 144 -22.09 16.10 -33.67
CA GLU A 144 -20.98 16.33 -34.61
C GLU A 144 -21.41 17.11 -35.88
N ASN A 145 -22.61 16.83 -36.40
CA ASN A 145 -23.10 17.46 -37.63
C ASN A 145 -23.56 18.93 -37.46
N ASN A 146 -23.73 19.42 -36.23
CA ASN A 146 -24.17 20.80 -35.94
C ASN A 146 -23.02 21.69 -35.45
N ALA A 147 -21.84 21.12 -35.16
CA ALA A 147 -20.75 21.83 -34.50
C ALA A 147 -20.08 22.88 -35.41
N ASP A 148 -20.06 22.67 -36.73
CA ASP A 148 -19.39 23.58 -37.66
C ASP A 148 -20.26 24.79 -38.06
N ILE A 149 -21.57 24.74 -37.82
CA ILE A 149 -22.49 25.88 -38.04
C ILE A 149 -22.47 26.85 -36.84
N ILE A 150 -22.21 26.33 -35.63
CA ILE A 150 -22.30 27.08 -34.36
C ILE A 150 -21.00 27.86 -34.05
N LYS A 151 -19.86 27.48 -34.63
CA LYS A 151 -18.53 28.06 -34.33
C LYS A 151 -18.36 29.53 -34.73
N ASN A 152 -19.05 30.02 -35.78
CA ASN A 152 -18.75 31.34 -36.33
C ASN A 152 -19.57 32.51 -35.75
N GLU A 153 -20.67 32.27 -35.00
CA GLU A 153 -21.49 33.34 -34.41
C GLU A 153 -21.31 33.53 -32.89
N ASN A 154 -20.62 32.60 -32.20
CA ASN A 154 -20.69 32.48 -30.75
C ASN A 154 -19.44 32.88 -29.95
N GLU A 155 -18.29 33.14 -30.59
CA GLU A 155 -17.03 33.38 -29.84
C GLU A 155 -17.03 34.67 -29.01
N ASP A 156 -17.75 35.71 -29.44
CA ASP A 156 -17.85 36.99 -28.71
C ASP A 156 -19.01 37.02 -27.70
N LYS A 157 -20.13 36.33 -27.99
CA LYS A 157 -21.24 36.16 -27.03
C LYS A 157 -20.88 35.23 -25.88
N GLN A 158 -20.11 34.15 -26.14
CA GLN A 158 -19.61 33.25 -25.09
C GLN A 158 -18.69 33.97 -24.09
N LYS A 159 -17.86 34.93 -24.53
CA LYS A 159 -16.95 35.66 -23.61
C LYS A 159 -17.70 36.58 -22.64
N GLU A 160 -18.82 37.16 -23.05
CA GLU A 160 -19.67 37.98 -22.17
C GLU A 160 -20.58 37.13 -21.27
N GLU A 161 -21.12 36.02 -21.77
CA GLU A 161 -21.89 35.06 -20.98
C GLU A 161 -21.02 34.39 -19.91
N VAL A 162 -19.81 33.93 -20.24
CA VAL A 162 -18.86 33.33 -19.27
C VAL A 162 -18.44 34.33 -18.19
N LYS A 163 -18.34 35.64 -18.50
CA LYS A 163 -18.06 36.69 -17.49
C LYS A 163 -19.25 36.95 -16.57
N LYS A 164 -20.49 36.96 -17.09
CA LYS A 164 -21.72 37.08 -16.29
C LYS A 164 -21.96 35.84 -15.43
N GLU A 165 -21.68 34.66 -15.96
CA GLU A 165 -21.82 33.37 -15.29
C GLU A 165 -20.78 33.23 -14.16
N LYS A 166 -19.50 33.62 -14.39
CA LYS A 166 -18.48 33.68 -13.33
C LYS A 166 -18.87 34.56 -12.14
N TYR A 167 -19.51 35.70 -12.39
CA TYR A 167 -19.92 36.64 -11.33
C TYR A 167 -21.13 36.11 -10.53
N GLY A 168 -22.09 35.45 -11.20
CA GLY A 168 -23.22 34.76 -10.57
C GLY A 168 -22.78 33.55 -9.74
N ILE A 169 -21.91 32.70 -10.29
CA ILE A 169 -21.36 31.51 -9.62
C ILE A 169 -20.74 31.88 -8.27
N THR A 170 -19.91 32.93 -8.18
CA THR A 170 -19.28 33.30 -6.89
C THR A 170 -20.25 33.82 -5.82
N LYS A 171 -21.35 34.46 -6.22
CA LYS A 171 -22.35 34.99 -5.27
C LYS A 171 -23.30 33.91 -4.79
N ASP A 172 -23.65 32.97 -5.65
CA ASP A 172 -24.55 31.87 -5.33
C ASP A 172 -23.82 30.64 -4.77
N PHE A 173 -22.48 30.57 -4.87
CA PHE A 173 -21.67 29.46 -4.38
C PHE A 173 -21.83 29.21 -2.89
N LEU A 174 -21.65 30.23 -2.04
CA LEU A 174 -21.74 30.09 -0.59
C LEU A 174 -23.16 29.70 -0.12
N PRO A 175 -24.24 30.35 -0.59
CA PRO A 175 -25.61 29.91 -0.32
C PRO A 175 -25.88 28.48 -0.80
N PHE A 176 -25.38 28.11 -1.98
CA PHE A 176 -25.54 26.79 -2.56
C PHE A 176 -24.83 25.71 -1.73
N MET A 177 -23.57 25.94 -1.35
CA MET A 177 -22.81 25.07 -0.46
C MET A 177 -23.49 24.91 0.90
N LYS A 178 -24.03 26.01 1.46
CA LYS A 178 -24.80 25.98 2.70
C LYS A 178 -26.06 25.12 2.56
N SER A 179 -26.85 25.33 1.51
CA SER A 179 -28.05 24.55 1.21
C SER A 179 -27.74 23.05 1.10
N LEU A 180 -26.66 22.72 0.39
CA LEU A 180 -26.21 21.34 0.22
C LEU A 180 -25.74 20.72 1.56
N SER A 181 -25.00 21.47 2.38
CA SER A 181 -24.56 21.02 3.71
C SER A 181 -25.68 20.89 4.74
N CYS A 182 -26.81 21.58 4.54
CA CYS A 182 -28.00 21.44 5.39
C CYS A 182 -28.91 20.29 4.95
N ASN A 183 -28.67 19.67 3.79
CA ASN A 183 -29.46 18.53 3.34
C ASN A 183 -28.98 17.26 4.08
N PRO A 184 -29.84 16.65 4.92
CA PRO A 184 -29.45 15.52 5.76
C PRO A 184 -29.07 14.27 4.96
N ILE A 185 -29.69 14.04 3.80
CA ILE A 185 -29.41 12.88 2.94
C ILE A 185 -28.03 13.04 2.30
N TYR A 186 -27.71 14.24 1.80
CA TYR A 186 -26.41 14.53 1.22
C TYR A 186 -25.29 14.43 2.26
N MET A 187 -25.49 14.97 3.46
CA MET A 187 -24.51 14.87 4.55
C MET A 187 -24.30 13.43 5.01
N LEU A 188 -25.37 12.64 5.10
CA LEU A 188 -25.26 11.21 5.41
C LEU A 188 -24.48 10.46 4.33
N PHE A 189 -24.68 10.80 3.06
CA PHE A 189 -23.91 10.23 1.96
C PHE A 189 -22.42 10.60 2.05
N ILE A 190 -22.09 11.89 2.27
CA ILE A 190 -20.70 12.32 2.49
C ILE A 190 -20.07 11.53 3.62
N LEU A 191 -20.76 11.40 4.75
CA LEU A 191 -20.25 10.67 5.91
C LEU A 191 -19.92 9.22 5.55
N VAL A 192 -20.82 8.54 4.85
CA VAL A 192 -20.60 7.17 4.36
C VAL A 192 -19.39 7.12 3.41
N SER A 193 -19.30 8.03 2.44
CA SER A 193 -18.17 8.07 1.49
C SER A 193 -16.84 8.34 2.18
N VAL A 194 -16.79 9.23 3.18
CA VAL A 194 -15.58 9.49 3.97
C VAL A 194 -15.14 8.24 4.72
N ILE A 195 -16.07 7.54 5.38
CA ILE A 195 -15.77 6.30 6.10
C ILE A 195 -15.29 5.21 5.13
N GLN A 196 -15.95 5.03 3.99
CA GLN A 196 -15.56 4.05 2.97
C GLN A 196 -14.18 4.36 2.38
N PHE A 197 -13.92 5.61 2.02
CA PHE A 197 -12.64 6.02 1.46
C PHE A 197 -11.51 5.90 2.51
N ASN A 198 -11.79 6.25 3.77
CA ASN A 198 -10.84 6.05 4.86
C ASN A 198 -10.52 4.56 5.07
N ALA A 199 -11.51 3.68 5.04
CA ALA A 199 -11.31 2.24 5.13
C ALA A 199 -10.41 1.73 3.98
N PHE A 200 -10.66 2.18 2.75
CA PHE A 200 -9.85 1.85 1.58
C PHE A 200 -8.39 2.31 1.74
N VAL A 201 -8.16 3.56 2.14
CA VAL A 201 -6.81 4.11 2.36
C VAL A 201 -6.07 3.37 3.48
N ASN A 202 -6.75 3.08 4.60
CA ASN A 202 -6.16 2.32 5.71
C ASN A 202 -5.80 0.90 5.27
N MET A 203 -6.68 0.24 4.51
CA MET A 203 -6.41 -1.08 3.99
C MET A 203 -5.13 -1.07 3.13
N ILE A 204 -5.02 -0.20 2.13
CA ILE A 204 -3.82 -0.15 1.28
C ILE A 204 -2.56 0.19 2.07
N SER A 205 -2.66 1.09 3.06
CA SER A 205 -1.50 1.57 3.82
C SER A 205 -0.97 0.53 4.81
N PHE A 206 -1.86 -0.21 5.47
CA PHE A 206 -1.47 -1.15 6.54
C PHE A 206 -1.47 -2.61 6.10
N MET A 207 -2.09 -2.98 4.98
CA MET A 207 -2.15 -4.36 4.51
C MET A 207 -0.76 -4.97 4.26
N PRO A 208 0.21 -4.30 3.59
CA PRO A 208 1.53 -4.90 3.40
C PRO A 208 2.18 -5.24 4.74
N LYS A 209 2.07 -4.32 5.71
CA LYS A 209 2.63 -4.53 7.04
C LYS A 209 1.91 -5.63 7.81
N TYR A 210 0.59 -5.72 7.67
CA TYR A 210 -0.18 -6.83 8.21
C TYR A 210 0.32 -8.17 7.65
N LEU A 211 0.55 -8.26 6.33
CA LEU A 211 1.03 -9.49 5.71
C LEU A 211 2.44 -9.88 6.19
N GLU A 212 3.35 -8.90 6.30
CA GLU A 212 4.70 -9.11 6.86
C GLU A 212 4.63 -9.68 8.28
N GLN A 213 3.84 -9.08 9.17
CA GLN A 213 3.80 -9.47 10.59
C GLN A 213 3.02 -10.77 10.81
N GLN A 214 1.87 -10.91 10.15
CA GLN A 214 0.98 -12.05 10.36
C GLN A 214 1.53 -13.32 9.69
N TYR A 215 2.03 -13.23 8.45
CA TYR A 215 2.45 -14.39 7.66
C TYR A 215 3.97 -14.53 7.54
N GLY A 216 4.75 -13.54 7.97
CA GLY A 216 6.21 -13.65 7.98
C GLY A 216 6.88 -13.50 6.62
N ILE A 217 6.20 -12.90 5.65
CA ILE A 217 6.74 -12.68 4.30
C ILE A 217 7.55 -11.37 4.23
N SER A 218 8.41 -11.27 3.23
CA SER A 218 9.20 -10.05 3.00
C SER A 218 8.31 -8.85 2.64
N SER A 219 8.79 -7.64 2.89
CA SER A 219 8.06 -6.41 2.51
C SER A 219 7.81 -6.33 1.00
N SER A 220 8.79 -6.75 0.19
CA SER A 220 8.66 -6.81 -1.26
C SER A 220 7.59 -7.79 -1.73
N ASP A 221 7.51 -8.98 -1.12
CA ASP A 221 6.51 -9.99 -1.48
C ASP A 221 5.11 -9.54 -1.05
N ALA A 222 4.96 -8.93 0.13
CA ALA A 222 3.69 -8.40 0.61
C ALA A 222 3.13 -7.33 -0.35
N ILE A 223 3.97 -6.38 -0.77
CA ILE A 223 3.60 -5.32 -1.73
C ILE A 223 3.24 -5.93 -3.09
N PHE A 224 4.03 -6.91 -3.57
CA PHE A 224 3.80 -7.58 -4.84
C PHE A 224 2.47 -8.34 -4.88
N LEU A 225 2.22 -9.15 -3.85
CA LEU A 225 1.00 -9.95 -3.71
C LEU A 225 -0.22 -9.05 -3.60
N MET A 226 -0.15 -7.96 -2.82
CA MET A 226 -1.22 -6.96 -2.74
C MET A 226 -1.54 -6.37 -4.12
N GLY A 227 -0.51 -6.01 -4.90
CA GLY A 227 -0.69 -5.47 -6.24
C GLY A 227 -1.40 -6.45 -7.18
N ILE A 228 -0.93 -7.70 -7.26
CA ILE A 228 -1.44 -8.68 -8.22
C ILE A 228 -2.79 -9.27 -7.81
N TYR A 229 -3.04 -9.50 -6.52
CA TYR A 229 -4.29 -10.13 -6.08
C TYR A 229 -5.44 -9.14 -5.96
N ASN A 230 -5.21 -7.88 -5.56
CA ASN A 230 -6.32 -6.96 -5.28
C ASN A 230 -6.66 -6.02 -6.44
N LEU A 231 -5.65 -5.51 -7.16
CA LEU A 231 -5.89 -4.43 -8.13
C LEU A 231 -6.50 -4.90 -9.47
N PRO A 232 -6.08 -6.02 -10.09
CA PRO A 232 -6.73 -6.51 -11.31
C PRO A 232 -8.22 -6.83 -11.13
N PRO A 233 -8.67 -7.48 -10.04
CA PRO A 233 -10.10 -7.63 -9.77
C PRO A 233 -10.86 -6.30 -9.67
N ILE A 234 -10.26 -5.26 -9.07
CA ILE A 234 -10.88 -3.92 -9.01
C ILE A 234 -11.08 -3.36 -10.43
N CYS A 235 -10.06 -3.44 -11.29
CA CYS A 235 -10.16 -3.01 -12.68
C CYS A 235 -11.31 -3.72 -13.41
N ILE A 236 -11.40 -5.05 -13.26
CA ILE A 236 -12.43 -5.85 -13.91
C ILE A 236 -13.82 -5.47 -13.36
N GLY A 237 -13.98 -5.30 -12.05
CA GLY A 237 -15.27 -4.99 -11.46
C GLY A 237 -15.76 -3.57 -11.76
N TYR A 238 -14.87 -2.57 -11.93
CA TYR A 238 -15.27 -1.25 -12.45
C TYR A 238 -15.84 -1.32 -13.87
N ILE A 239 -15.17 -2.03 -14.78
CA ILE A 239 -15.66 -2.20 -16.16
C ILE A 239 -16.99 -2.96 -16.17
N ILE A 240 -17.07 -4.09 -15.45
CA ILE A 240 -18.29 -4.89 -15.37
C ILE A 240 -19.43 -4.10 -14.72
N GLY A 241 -19.16 -3.36 -13.64
CA GLY A 241 -20.13 -2.50 -12.97
C GLY A 241 -20.68 -1.41 -13.89
N GLY A 242 -19.81 -0.73 -14.63
CA GLY A 242 -20.20 0.25 -15.65
C GLY A 242 -21.03 -0.38 -16.78
N LEU A 243 -20.63 -1.55 -17.28
CA LEU A 243 -21.35 -2.27 -18.32
C LEU A 243 -22.74 -2.75 -17.86
N ILE A 244 -22.87 -3.25 -16.64
CA ILE A 244 -24.15 -3.67 -16.04
C ILE A 244 -25.09 -2.46 -15.92
N MET A 245 -24.60 -1.35 -15.37
CA MET A 245 -25.37 -0.12 -15.22
C MET A 245 -25.88 0.39 -16.58
N LYS A 246 -25.01 0.38 -17.61
CA LYS A 246 -25.34 0.78 -18.98
C LYS A 246 -26.36 -0.17 -19.64
N LYS A 247 -26.08 -1.47 -19.64
CA LYS A 247 -26.86 -2.48 -20.38
C LYS A 247 -28.28 -2.62 -19.84
N PHE A 248 -28.43 -2.61 -18.51
CA PHE A 248 -29.72 -2.79 -17.85
C PHE A 248 -30.45 -1.48 -17.54
N LYS A 249 -29.88 -0.32 -17.91
CA LYS A 249 -30.47 1.01 -17.67
C LYS A 249 -30.94 1.17 -16.22
N ILE A 250 -30.05 0.83 -15.28
CA ILE A 250 -30.38 0.77 -13.85
C ILE A 250 -30.74 2.18 -13.35
N THR A 251 -31.89 2.28 -12.68
CA THR A 251 -32.35 3.54 -12.08
C THR A 251 -31.54 3.87 -10.81
N VAL A 252 -31.49 5.15 -10.42
CA VAL A 252 -30.72 5.58 -9.24
C VAL A 252 -31.17 4.87 -7.95
N LYS A 253 -32.46 4.62 -7.79
CA LYS A 253 -32.99 3.86 -6.64
C LYS A 253 -32.51 2.41 -6.63
N GLN A 254 -32.52 1.74 -7.79
CA GLN A 254 -32.01 0.38 -7.91
C GLN A 254 -30.50 0.32 -7.68
N ALA A 255 -29.75 1.30 -8.20
CA ALA A 255 -28.31 1.42 -7.98
C ALA A 255 -27.96 1.54 -6.49
N ALA A 256 -28.73 2.34 -5.74
CA ALA A 256 -28.55 2.47 -4.29
C ALA A 256 -28.77 1.14 -3.55
N HIS A 257 -29.80 0.36 -3.91
CA HIS A 257 -30.02 -0.96 -3.31
C HIS A 257 -28.90 -1.95 -3.66
N ILE A 258 -28.46 -1.98 -4.92
CA ILE A 258 -27.36 -2.85 -5.36
C ILE A 258 -26.07 -2.51 -4.62
N GLY A 259 -25.70 -1.22 -4.54
CA GLY A 259 -24.52 -0.78 -3.81
C GLY A 259 -24.57 -1.16 -2.33
N CYS A 260 -25.72 -1.02 -1.67
CA CYS A 260 -25.91 -1.39 -0.28
C CYS A 260 -25.71 -2.91 -0.05
N TRP A 261 -26.36 -3.76 -0.84
CA TRP A 261 -26.25 -5.22 -0.70
C TRP A 261 -24.84 -5.74 -1.00
N LEU A 262 -24.18 -5.20 -2.03
CA LEU A 262 -22.81 -5.57 -2.36
C LEU A 262 -21.82 -5.12 -1.28
N SER A 263 -21.99 -3.92 -0.72
CA SER A 263 -21.15 -3.44 0.39
C SER A 263 -21.34 -4.29 1.65
N LEU A 264 -22.57 -4.73 1.94
CA LEU A 264 -22.84 -5.63 3.06
C LEU A 264 -22.18 -7.00 2.84
N LEU A 265 -22.24 -7.54 1.62
CA LEU A 265 -21.59 -8.80 1.27
C LEU A 265 -20.07 -8.69 1.40
N GLU A 266 -19.47 -7.60 0.91
CA GLU A 266 -18.05 -7.31 1.05
C GLU A 266 -17.62 -7.30 2.53
N TYR A 267 -18.37 -6.60 3.38
CA TYR A 267 -18.11 -6.55 4.83
C TYR A 267 -18.15 -7.95 5.46
N LEU A 268 -19.16 -8.77 5.13
CA LEU A 268 -19.26 -10.14 5.64
C LEU A 268 -18.10 -11.03 5.17
N LEU A 269 -17.63 -10.86 3.93
CA LEU A 269 -16.48 -11.59 3.41
C LEU A 269 -15.18 -11.16 4.10
N TYR A 270 -14.94 -9.86 4.29
CA TYR A 270 -13.78 -9.39 5.05
C TYR A 270 -13.78 -9.85 6.51
N PHE A 271 -14.96 -10.01 7.12
CA PHE A 271 -15.06 -10.57 8.46
C PHE A 271 -14.50 -12.00 8.54
N LEU A 272 -14.64 -12.80 7.47
CA LEU A 272 -14.05 -14.15 7.41
C LEU A 272 -12.53 -14.14 7.39
N SER A 273 -11.90 -13.04 6.95
CA SER A 273 -10.43 -12.90 6.95
C SER A 273 -9.83 -12.96 8.35
N PHE A 274 -10.57 -12.60 9.40
CA PHE A 274 -10.11 -12.72 10.79
C PHE A 274 -9.90 -14.17 11.25
N LEU A 275 -10.51 -15.14 10.57
CA LEU A 275 -10.31 -16.57 10.86
C LEU A 275 -9.02 -17.10 10.23
N MET A 276 -8.43 -16.37 9.28
CA MET A 276 -7.26 -16.81 8.50
C MET A 276 -5.96 -16.33 9.15
N THR A 277 -5.76 -16.63 10.42
CA THR A 277 -4.56 -16.24 11.18
C THR A 277 -3.51 -17.35 11.18
N CYS A 278 -2.25 -16.94 11.31
CA CYS A 278 -1.12 -17.84 11.61
C CYS A 278 -0.66 -17.65 13.04
N GLU A 279 -0.04 -18.69 13.60
CA GLU A 279 0.63 -18.61 14.88
C GLU A 279 1.79 -17.58 14.85
N ASN A 280 2.10 -17.03 16.03
CA ASN A 280 3.23 -16.12 16.19
C ASN A 280 4.55 -16.88 16.06
N PHE A 281 5.61 -16.22 15.63
CA PHE A 281 6.95 -16.82 15.55
C PHE A 281 7.41 -17.27 16.94
N SER A 282 7.90 -18.51 17.07
CA SER A 282 8.51 -19.00 18.31
C SER A 282 9.89 -18.37 18.50
N VAL A 283 9.97 -17.39 19.39
CA VAL A 283 11.19 -16.68 19.76
C VAL A 283 11.55 -17.00 21.20
N VAL A 284 12.69 -17.66 21.37
CA VAL A 284 13.24 -18.08 22.65
C VAL A 284 13.53 -16.86 23.53
N GLY A 285 13.09 -16.90 24.79
CA GLY A 285 13.24 -15.77 25.73
C GLY A 285 12.20 -14.65 25.54
N ILE A 286 11.20 -14.83 24.66
CA ILE A 286 10.06 -13.91 24.51
C ILE A 286 8.72 -14.63 24.65
N ASN A 287 8.50 -15.69 23.88
CA ASN A 287 7.25 -16.45 23.92
C ASN A 287 7.44 -17.96 24.07
N THR A 288 8.69 -18.41 24.06
CA THR A 288 9.06 -19.82 24.17
C THR A 288 10.28 -19.89 25.09
N SER A 289 10.32 -20.90 25.97
CA SER A 289 11.50 -21.18 26.80
C SER A 289 12.62 -21.81 25.97
N TYR A 290 13.83 -21.88 26.53
CA TYR A 290 14.95 -22.62 25.94
C TYR A 290 14.69 -24.14 25.81
N GLU A 291 13.69 -24.67 26.52
CA GLU A 291 13.23 -26.07 26.42
C GLU A 291 12.16 -26.28 25.34
N GLY A 292 11.77 -25.22 24.62
CA GLY A 292 10.74 -25.29 23.57
C GLY A 292 9.29 -25.25 24.09
N ILE A 293 9.09 -24.83 25.35
CA ILE A 293 7.76 -24.76 25.95
C ILE A 293 7.20 -23.34 25.76
N PRO A 294 5.98 -23.17 25.22
CA PRO A 294 5.34 -21.86 25.13
C PRO A 294 5.24 -21.19 26.51
N GLN A 295 5.69 -19.94 26.62
CA GLN A 295 5.63 -19.14 27.84
C GLN A 295 4.73 -17.91 27.63
N ASP A 296 3.93 -17.60 28.66
CA ASP A 296 3.13 -16.39 28.67
C ASP A 296 4.02 -15.14 28.82
N LEU A 297 3.76 -14.12 28.00
CA LEU A 297 4.49 -12.82 27.95
C LEU A 297 4.54 -12.04 29.29
N TYR A 298 3.88 -12.51 30.34
CA TYR A 298 3.79 -11.88 31.66
C TYR A 298 4.76 -12.46 32.70
N VAL A 299 5.45 -13.55 32.37
CA VAL A 299 6.56 -14.06 33.18
C VAL A 299 7.80 -13.26 32.81
N GLU A 300 8.59 -12.85 33.79
CA GLU A 300 9.89 -12.20 33.56
C GLU A 300 10.75 -13.17 32.74
N ASN A 301 10.78 -12.98 31.42
CA ASN A 301 11.42 -13.93 30.52
C ASN A 301 12.93 -13.80 30.68
N ASP A 302 13.56 -14.86 31.18
CA ASP A 302 15.01 -14.96 31.24
C ASP A 302 15.55 -15.19 29.82
N ILE A 303 16.04 -14.10 29.22
CA ILE A 303 16.77 -14.09 27.94
C ILE A 303 18.10 -14.87 28.09
N PHE A 304 18.58 -15.02 29.33
CA PHE A 304 19.79 -15.78 29.64
C PHE A 304 19.45 -17.16 30.18
N ALA A 305 20.19 -18.15 29.73
CA ALA A 305 20.14 -19.53 30.19
C ALA A 305 21.56 -20.03 30.44
N ASP A 306 21.70 -21.18 31.11
CA ASP A 306 23.01 -21.77 31.43
C ASP A 306 23.92 -21.94 30.19
N CYS A 307 23.33 -22.08 29.01
CA CYS A 307 24.07 -22.25 27.76
C CYS A 307 24.65 -20.94 27.18
N ASN A 308 24.16 -19.75 27.57
CA ASN A 308 24.61 -18.46 27.02
C ASN A 308 25.04 -17.43 28.08
N VAL A 309 24.86 -17.73 29.37
CA VAL A 309 25.18 -16.81 30.48
C VAL A 309 26.65 -16.42 30.50
N ASP A 310 27.54 -17.33 30.12
CA ASP A 310 28.99 -17.10 30.09
C ASP A 310 29.46 -16.28 28.88
N CYS A 311 28.58 -16.01 27.90
CA CYS A 311 28.92 -15.31 26.66
C CYS A 311 28.84 -13.77 26.76
N ASN A 312 28.33 -13.21 27.86
CA ASN A 312 28.09 -11.76 28.04
C ASN A 312 27.34 -11.12 26.85
N CYS A 313 26.30 -11.81 26.35
CA CYS A 313 25.55 -11.35 25.19
C CYS A 313 24.74 -10.07 25.49
N PRO A 314 24.66 -9.13 24.53
CA PRO A 314 23.82 -7.95 24.67
C PRO A 314 22.33 -8.34 24.58
N SER A 315 21.56 -8.03 25.61
CA SER A 315 20.14 -8.41 25.73
C SER A 315 19.16 -7.57 24.91
N LYS A 316 19.62 -6.45 24.32
CA LYS A 316 18.77 -5.49 23.58
C LYS A 316 19.02 -5.48 22.06
N ILE A 317 19.86 -6.38 21.55
CA ILE A 317 20.13 -6.45 20.11
C ILE A 317 19.15 -7.43 19.47
N TRP A 318 18.51 -6.99 18.38
CA TRP A 318 17.66 -7.81 17.54
C TRP A 318 18.42 -8.19 16.27
N ASP A 319 18.88 -9.44 16.20
CA ASP A 319 19.63 -10.03 15.09
C ASP A 319 19.24 -11.50 14.93
N PRO A 320 17.97 -11.78 14.56
CA PRO A 320 17.37 -13.08 14.76
C PRO A 320 18.06 -14.19 13.95
N VAL A 321 18.17 -15.37 14.54
CA VAL A 321 18.64 -16.58 13.88
C VAL A 321 17.68 -17.75 14.11
N CYS A 322 17.51 -18.59 13.10
CA CYS A 322 16.69 -19.79 13.16
C CYS A 322 17.58 -21.00 13.45
N GLY A 323 17.36 -21.65 14.59
CA GLY A 323 18.03 -22.89 14.94
C GLY A 323 17.49 -24.07 14.15
N ASN A 324 18.32 -25.10 13.95
CA ASN A 324 17.89 -26.34 13.30
C ASN A 324 16.85 -27.15 14.11
N ASN A 325 16.56 -26.74 15.34
CA ASN A 325 15.44 -27.22 16.16
C ASN A 325 14.09 -26.54 15.83
N GLY A 326 14.06 -25.61 14.89
CA GLY A 326 12.85 -24.87 14.49
C GLY A 326 12.46 -23.74 15.44
N LEU A 327 13.34 -23.35 16.36
CA LEU A 327 13.14 -22.22 17.27
C LEU A 327 13.98 -21.02 16.82
N SER A 328 13.41 -19.82 16.92
CA SER A 328 14.12 -18.57 16.61
C SER A 328 14.75 -18.00 17.88
N TYR A 329 15.95 -17.43 17.76
CA TYR A 329 16.69 -16.80 18.85
C TYR A 329 16.93 -15.33 18.53
N LEU A 330 17.00 -14.45 19.55
CA LEU A 330 17.19 -13.01 19.35
C LEU A 330 18.53 -12.66 18.69
N SER A 331 19.56 -13.48 18.90
CA SER A 331 20.87 -13.36 18.27
C SER A 331 21.62 -14.69 18.24
N ALA A 332 22.61 -14.80 17.35
CA ALA A 332 23.54 -15.93 17.33
C ALA A 332 24.28 -16.11 18.67
N CYS A 333 24.58 -15.01 19.37
CA CYS A 333 25.20 -15.06 20.71
C CYS A 333 24.25 -15.68 21.74
N LEU A 334 22.97 -15.27 21.75
CA LEU A 334 21.96 -15.82 22.67
C LEU A 334 21.55 -17.26 22.34
N ALA A 335 21.84 -17.72 21.11
CA ALA A 335 21.81 -19.13 20.71
C ALA A 335 23.09 -19.91 21.11
N GLY A 336 24.11 -19.22 21.63
CA GLY A 336 25.36 -19.81 22.10
C GLY A 336 26.29 -20.30 20.98
N CYS A 337 26.23 -19.69 19.79
CA CYS A 337 27.04 -20.11 18.65
C CYS A 337 28.48 -19.59 18.72
N GLU A 338 29.46 -20.48 18.55
CA GLU A 338 30.89 -20.14 18.64
C GLU A 338 31.52 -19.75 17.30
N THR A 339 31.05 -20.36 16.20
CA THR A 339 31.67 -20.23 14.88
C THR A 339 30.64 -19.91 13.82
N SER A 340 31.09 -19.26 12.75
CA SER A 340 30.26 -18.97 11.59
C SER A 340 31.00 -19.34 10.32
N THR A 341 30.27 -19.92 9.37
CA THR A 341 30.79 -20.32 8.05
C THR A 341 29.94 -19.68 6.95
N GLY A 342 30.57 -19.32 5.83
CA GLY A 342 29.91 -18.60 4.74
C GLY A 342 30.08 -17.08 4.83
N THR A 343 29.50 -16.37 3.85
CA THR A 343 29.56 -14.92 3.71
C THR A 343 28.17 -14.37 3.37
N GLY A 344 27.88 -13.17 3.87
CA GLY A 344 26.62 -12.48 3.62
C GLY A 344 25.37 -13.28 4.02
N ILE A 345 24.37 -13.30 3.15
CA ILE A 345 23.07 -13.96 3.36
C ILE A 345 23.16 -15.49 3.52
N ASN A 346 24.27 -16.10 3.09
CA ASN A 346 24.50 -17.54 3.20
C ASN A 346 25.32 -17.91 4.44
N MET A 347 25.45 -16.99 5.40
CA MET A 347 26.15 -17.23 6.65
C MET A 347 25.37 -18.22 7.54
N VAL A 348 26.08 -19.23 8.02
CA VAL A 348 25.55 -20.28 8.90
C VAL A 348 26.39 -20.31 10.17
N PHE A 349 25.72 -20.20 11.31
CA PHE A 349 26.32 -20.32 12.63
C PHE A 349 26.37 -21.78 13.05
N GLN A 350 27.46 -22.18 13.69
CA GLN A 350 27.76 -23.55 14.09
C GLN A 350 28.24 -23.62 15.54
N ASN A 351 28.14 -24.81 16.13
CA ASN A 351 28.45 -25.07 17.54
C ASN A 351 27.64 -24.17 18.47
N CYS A 352 26.32 -24.19 18.30
CA CYS A 352 25.40 -23.43 19.14
C CYS A 352 25.01 -24.24 20.38
N SER A 353 25.43 -23.81 21.57
CA SER A 353 25.22 -24.54 22.83
C SER A 353 23.74 -24.59 23.27
N CYS A 354 22.95 -23.56 22.93
CA CYS A 354 21.55 -23.46 23.33
C CYS A 354 20.58 -24.18 22.38
N ILE A 355 21.09 -24.82 21.33
CA ILE A 355 20.30 -25.56 20.35
C ILE A 355 20.47 -27.05 20.66
N GLN A 356 19.53 -27.61 21.41
CA GLN A 356 19.57 -29.00 21.84
C GLN A 356 19.00 -29.93 20.75
N THR A 357 19.84 -30.35 19.81
CA THR A 357 19.48 -31.29 18.74
C THR A 357 20.48 -32.45 18.71
N SER A 358 20.04 -33.65 18.31
CA SER A 358 20.84 -34.89 18.33
C SER A 358 22.01 -34.94 17.31
N GLY A 359 22.44 -33.80 16.77
CA GLY A 359 23.46 -33.66 15.72
C GLY A 359 24.20 -32.32 15.82
N ASN A 360 24.86 -31.88 14.73
CA ASN A 360 25.55 -30.58 14.73
C ASN A 360 24.54 -29.44 14.94
N SER A 361 24.66 -28.70 16.04
CA SER A 361 23.84 -27.53 16.31
C SER A 361 24.25 -26.38 15.39
N SER A 362 23.31 -25.99 14.53
CA SER A 362 23.51 -24.91 13.56
C SER A 362 22.32 -23.97 13.55
N ALA A 363 22.60 -22.71 13.25
CA ALA A 363 21.58 -21.69 13.03
C ALA A 363 21.82 -20.93 11.73
N VAL A 364 20.74 -20.51 11.08
CA VAL A 364 20.76 -19.68 9.87
C VAL A 364 20.17 -18.30 10.17
N LEU A 365 20.43 -17.34 9.31
CA LEU A 365 19.93 -15.97 9.47
C LEU A 365 18.40 -15.90 9.38
N GLY A 366 17.82 -14.99 10.16
CA GLY A 366 16.40 -14.69 10.15
C GLY A 366 15.58 -15.52 11.14
N LEU A 367 14.26 -15.29 11.13
CA LEU A 367 13.30 -16.07 11.90
C LEU A 367 13.02 -17.40 11.21
N CYS A 368 12.62 -18.42 11.97
CA CYS A 368 12.21 -19.70 11.40
C CYS A 368 10.91 -19.58 10.60
N ASP A 369 10.80 -20.38 9.54
CA ASP A 369 9.61 -20.45 8.71
C ASP A 369 8.38 -20.91 9.51
N LYS A 370 7.24 -20.26 9.28
CA LYS A 370 5.95 -20.61 9.92
C LYS A 370 5.31 -21.92 9.39
N GLY A 371 6.03 -22.68 8.56
CA GLY A 371 5.58 -23.95 8.01
C GLY A 371 4.50 -23.83 6.91
N ARG A 372 4.04 -24.99 6.43
CA ARG A 372 3.13 -25.11 5.27
C ARG A 372 1.72 -24.61 5.55
N ASP A 373 1.24 -24.77 6.79
CA ASP A 373 -0.12 -24.38 7.16
C ASP A 373 -0.30 -22.87 7.10
N CYS A 374 0.72 -22.09 7.49
CA CYS A 374 0.66 -20.64 7.36
C CYS A 374 0.65 -20.16 5.90
N SER A 375 1.44 -20.80 5.03
CA SER A 375 1.41 -20.52 3.59
C SER A 375 0.05 -20.83 2.96
N LEU A 376 -0.64 -21.87 3.42
CA LEU A 376 -2.02 -22.17 3.00
C LEU A 376 -3.01 -21.10 3.49
N MET A 377 -2.89 -20.66 4.74
CA MET A 377 -3.74 -19.58 5.28
C MET A 377 -3.52 -18.25 4.53
N LEU A 378 -2.27 -17.93 4.17
CA LEU A 378 -1.96 -16.79 3.33
C LEU A 378 -2.66 -16.89 1.96
N GLN A 379 -2.61 -18.06 1.31
CA GLN A 379 -3.29 -18.26 0.04
C GLN A 379 -4.81 -18.09 0.14
N TYR A 380 -5.44 -18.62 1.19
CA TYR A 380 -6.86 -18.40 1.44
C TYR A 380 -7.20 -16.94 1.67
N PHE A 381 -6.38 -16.22 2.45
CA PHE A 381 -6.54 -14.79 2.67
C PHE A 381 -6.45 -14.00 1.36
N LEU A 382 -5.47 -14.31 0.51
CA LEU A 382 -5.29 -13.64 -0.77
C LEU A 382 -6.48 -13.87 -1.72
N ILE A 383 -6.97 -15.11 -1.81
CA ILE A 383 -8.16 -15.44 -2.62
C ILE A 383 -9.39 -14.68 -2.12
N LEU A 384 -9.60 -14.66 -0.80
CA LEU A 384 -10.71 -13.95 -0.20
C LEU A 384 -10.59 -12.44 -0.43
N SER A 385 -9.40 -11.87 -0.29
CA SER A 385 -9.14 -10.44 -0.54
C SER A 385 -9.37 -10.04 -2.00
N ALA A 386 -9.02 -10.92 -2.95
CA ALA A 386 -9.27 -10.71 -4.38
C ALA A 386 -10.79 -10.71 -4.68
N MET A 387 -11.55 -11.62 -4.08
CA MET A 387 -13.01 -11.65 -4.20
C MET A 387 -13.66 -10.40 -3.60
N SER A 388 -13.23 -9.98 -2.41
CA SER A 388 -13.75 -8.76 -1.78
C SER A 388 -13.42 -7.52 -2.62
N SER A 389 -12.20 -7.44 -3.15
CA SER A 389 -11.77 -6.33 -4.04
C SER A 389 -12.63 -6.24 -5.31
N PHE A 390 -13.00 -7.37 -5.90
CA PHE A 390 -13.95 -7.41 -7.02
C PHE A 390 -15.34 -6.88 -6.62
N ILE A 391 -15.89 -7.35 -5.50
CA ILE A 391 -17.22 -6.96 -5.03
C ILE A 391 -17.27 -5.47 -4.67
N TYR A 392 -16.22 -4.96 -4.01
CA TYR A 392 -16.02 -3.54 -3.72
C TYR A 392 -16.14 -2.69 -4.99
N SER A 393 -15.37 -3.02 -6.02
CA SER A 393 -15.36 -2.27 -7.28
C SER A 393 -16.69 -2.34 -8.03
N LEU A 394 -17.41 -3.46 -7.92
CA LEU A 394 -18.76 -3.60 -8.47
C LEU A 394 -19.78 -2.70 -7.75
N ALA A 395 -19.61 -2.48 -6.45
CA ALA A 395 -20.46 -1.60 -5.64
C ALA A 395 -20.16 -0.11 -5.83
N ALA A 396 -18.91 0.24 -6.12
CA ALA A 396 -18.45 1.62 -6.24
C ALA A 396 -19.12 2.40 -7.39
N ILE A 397 -19.26 1.80 -8.58
CA ILE A 397 -19.88 2.48 -9.74
C ILE A 397 -21.34 2.89 -9.46
N PRO A 398 -22.22 2.01 -8.94
CA PRO A 398 -23.54 2.42 -8.44
C PRO A 398 -23.48 3.58 -7.45
N GLY A 399 -22.52 3.58 -6.51
CA GLY A 399 -22.30 4.67 -5.55
C GLY A 399 -21.99 6.01 -6.21
N TYR A 400 -21.03 6.02 -7.15
CA TYR A 400 -20.70 7.22 -7.93
C TYR A 400 -21.90 7.76 -8.71
N MET A 401 -22.68 6.87 -9.34
CA MET A 401 -23.85 7.29 -10.11
C MET A 401 -24.93 7.90 -9.21
N VAL A 402 -25.11 7.38 -7.99
CA VAL A 402 -26.02 7.99 -7.01
C VAL A 402 -25.52 9.39 -6.63
N LEU A 403 -24.23 9.58 -6.34
CA LEU A 403 -23.67 10.88 -5.99
C LEU A 403 -23.82 11.91 -7.12
N LEU A 404 -23.41 11.56 -8.34
CA LEU A 404 -23.42 12.48 -9.48
C LEU A 404 -24.85 12.86 -9.89
N ARG A 405 -25.79 11.93 -9.84
CA ARG A 405 -27.17 12.14 -10.29
C ARG A 405 -28.13 12.57 -9.19
N TYR A 406 -27.67 12.66 -7.94
CA TYR A 406 -28.46 13.09 -6.78
C TYR A 406 -29.10 14.48 -7.01
N LYS A 407 -28.38 15.42 -7.65
CA LYS A 407 -28.90 16.76 -7.93
C LYS A 407 -30.01 16.80 -8.97
N ILE A 408 -30.00 15.90 -9.96
CA ILE A 408 -30.98 15.87 -11.05
C ILE A 408 -32.37 15.47 -10.53
N ILE A 409 -32.43 14.66 -9.47
CA ILE A 409 -33.69 14.11 -8.93
C ILE A 409 -34.46 15.11 -8.06
N PHE A 410 -33.79 16.09 -7.45
CA PHE A 410 -34.41 17.01 -6.48
C PHE A 410 -34.64 18.43 -7.01
N PHE A 411 -34.09 18.76 -8.19
CA PHE A 411 -34.30 20.05 -8.88
C PHE A 411 -35.21 19.94 -10.12
N ILE A 412 -35.79 18.76 -10.36
CA ILE A 412 -36.99 18.54 -11.20
C ILE A 412 -38.15 18.29 -10.24
#